data_AF-A0AAW7J664-F1
#
_entry.id   AF-A0AAW7J664-F1
#
_cell.length_a   1.000
_cell.length_b   1.000
_cell.length_c   1.000
_cell.angle_alpha   90.00
_cell.angle_beta   90.00
_cell.angle_gamma   90.00
#
_symmetry.space_group_name_H-M   'P 1'
#
loop_
_entity.id
_entity.type
_entity.pdbx_description
1 polymer ?
#
loop_
_entity_poly.entity_id
_entity_poly.type
_entity_poly.pdbx_seq_one_letter_code
_entity_poly.pdbx_strand_id
1 'polypeptide(L)'
;MFDKKLLESSELYDKRYRNFSTLIILPLFILLVGGVIFTFFAHKELTVISTGSIEPTKIVAKIQSTNANPIIENNLKEGKVVKENSLLLKYNGTPEQTQLSELLTQKKQVLDKKAQLDLLQKSLTNEKNEFPTTDSFGYEKSFENYESQVKSLEATIQKSNQAVEDQNKSTESQKQAIQNQVEHSNRLFRITLKSKMRYRVVWSFTR
;
A
#
# COMPACT_ATOMS: atom_id res chain seq x y z
N MET A 1 131.45 -55.94 -22.42
CA MET A 1 130.99 -56.27 -23.78
C MET A 1 129.52 -55.93 -23.83
N PHE A 2 129.13 -54.85 -24.52
CA PHE A 2 127.75 -54.35 -24.53
C PHE A 2 126.92 -55.17 -25.53
N ASP A 3 125.81 -55.75 -25.04
CA ASP A 3 124.91 -56.59 -25.83
C ASP A 3 124.07 -55.73 -26.80
N LYS A 4 124.36 -55.86 -28.10
CA LYS A 4 123.69 -55.13 -29.18
C LYS A 4 122.17 -55.36 -29.24
N LYS A 5 121.67 -56.47 -28.68
CA LYS A 5 120.24 -56.81 -28.63
C LYS A 5 119.40 -55.89 -27.74
N LEU A 6 120.00 -55.23 -26.76
CA LEU A 6 119.28 -54.33 -25.85
C LEU A 6 119.07 -52.93 -26.44
N LEU A 7 119.79 -52.57 -27.51
CA LEU A 7 119.64 -51.28 -28.18
C LEU A 7 118.61 -51.34 -29.32
N GLU A 8 118.47 -52.50 -29.96
CA GLU A 8 117.49 -52.71 -31.03
C GLU A 8 116.04 -52.70 -30.51
N SER A 9 115.85 -53.05 -29.23
CA SER A 9 114.55 -53.05 -28.58
C SER A 9 114.08 -51.64 -28.19
N SER A 10 114.97 -50.68 -27.89
CA SER A 10 114.54 -49.32 -27.53
C SER A 10 114.14 -48.48 -28.75
N GLU A 11 114.76 -48.71 -29.91
CA GLU A 11 114.46 -47.96 -31.14
C GLU A 11 113.10 -48.34 -31.76
N LEU A 12 112.68 -49.60 -31.55
CA LEU A 12 111.39 -50.11 -32.05
C LEU A 12 110.17 -49.50 -31.34
N TYR A 13 110.30 -49.07 -30.08
CA TYR A 13 109.20 -48.42 -29.34
C TYR A 13 109.04 -46.94 -29.71
N ASP A 14 110.15 -46.24 -29.92
CA ASP A 14 110.13 -44.80 -30.19
C ASP A 14 109.57 -44.49 -31.60
N LYS A 15 109.78 -45.40 -32.56
CA LYS A 15 109.26 -45.25 -33.93
C LYS A 15 107.79 -45.64 -34.11
N ARG A 16 107.23 -46.48 -33.23
CA ARG A 16 105.83 -46.97 -33.35
C ARG A 16 104.81 -46.14 -32.55
N TYR A 17 105.22 -45.49 -31.46
CA TYR A 17 104.28 -44.79 -30.54
C TYR A 17 104.42 -43.26 -30.48
N ARG A 18 105.18 -42.64 -31.40
CA ARG A 18 105.42 -41.18 -31.41
C ARG A 18 104.13 -40.32 -31.43
N ASN A 19 103.04 -40.82 -32.03
CA ASN A 19 101.77 -40.08 -32.16
C ASN A 19 100.61 -40.66 -31.32
N PHE A 20 100.89 -41.61 -30.40
CA PHE A 20 99.84 -42.31 -29.65
C PHE A 20 99.01 -41.36 -28.76
N SER A 21 99.68 -40.38 -28.14
CA SER A 21 99.00 -39.35 -27.34
C SER A 21 98.05 -38.51 -28.19
N THR A 22 98.47 -38.12 -29.40
CA THR A 22 97.61 -37.34 -30.31
C THR A 22 96.41 -38.14 -30.79
N LEU A 23 96.59 -39.44 -31.05
CA LEU A 23 95.53 -40.33 -31.53
C LEU A 23 94.40 -40.53 -30.49
N ILE A 24 94.71 -40.39 -29.19
CA ILE A 24 93.74 -40.50 -28.09
C ILE A 24 93.22 -39.13 -27.64
N ILE A 25 94.07 -38.10 -27.55
CA ILE A 25 93.69 -36.80 -27.00
C ILE A 25 92.75 -36.03 -27.95
N LEU A 26 92.94 -36.17 -29.27
CA LEU A 26 92.17 -35.46 -30.28
C LEU A 26 90.68 -35.85 -30.29
N PRO A 27 90.29 -37.15 -30.37
CA PRO A 27 88.89 -37.52 -30.31
C PRO A 27 88.24 -37.19 -28.96
N LEU A 28 89.02 -37.26 -27.87
CA LEU A 28 88.53 -36.91 -26.53
C LEU A 28 88.21 -35.41 -26.43
N PHE A 29 89.06 -34.55 -27.02
CA PHE A 29 88.83 -33.11 -27.06
C PHE A 29 87.61 -32.76 -27.92
N ILE A 30 87.45 -33.39 -29.09
CA ILE A 30 86.27 -33.21 -29.96
C ILE A 30 84.98 -33.60 -29.22
N LEU A 31 85.01 -34.72 -28.48
CA LEU A 31 83.86 -35.17 -27.69
C LEU A 31 83.51 -34.17 -26.58
N LEU A 32 84.52 -33.60 -25.91
CA LEU A 32 84.32 -32.61 -24.85
C LEU A 32 83.68 -31.33 -25.42
N VAL A 33 84.22 -30.80 -26.52
CA VAL A 33 83.68 -29.62 -27.20
C VAL A 33 82.27 -29.88 -27.71
N GLY A 34 82.02 -31.05 -28.31
CA GLY A 34 80.69 -31.45 -28.76
C GLY A 34 79.68 -31.54 -27.63
N GLY A 35 80.07 -32.08 -26.47
CA GLY A 35 79.23 -32.12 -25.27
C GLY A 35 78.85 -30.73 -24.76
N VAL A 36 79.81 -29.79 -24.74
CA VAL A 36 79.54 -28.41 -24.34
C VAL A 36 78.55 -27.75 -25.31
N ILE A 37 78.78 -27.86 -26.62
CA ILE A 37 77.86 -27.29 -27.64
C ILE A 37 76.45 -27.91 -27.52
N PHE A 38 76.38 -29.23 -27.26
CA PHE A 38 75.12 -29.93 -27.09
C PHE A 38 74.30 -29.40 -25.89
N THR A 39 74.95 -29.03 -24.78
CA THR A 39 74.24 -28.43 -23.63
C THR A 39 73.61 -27.07 -23.94
N PHE A 40 74.24 -26.26 -24.79
CA PHE A 40 73.66 -24.98 -25.24
C PHE A 40 72.51 -25.17 -26.22
N PHE A 41 72.56 -26.22 -27.05
CA PHE A 41 71.49 -26.53 -28.00
C PHE A 41 70.32 -27.29 -27.38
N ALA A 42 70.53 -28.01 -26.28
CA ALA A 42 69.50 -28.76 -25.58
C ALA A 42 68.44 -27.81 -24.98
N HIS A 43 67.38 -27.55 -25.74
CA HIS A 43 66.23 -26.78 -25.28
C HIS A 43 65.39 -27.66 -24.35
N LYS A 44 65.35 -27.31 -23.06
CA LYS A 44 64.51 -27.99 -22.09
C LYS A 44 63.09 -27.42 -22.18
N GLU A 45 62.19 -28.13 -22.85
CA GLU A 45 60.76 -27.78 -22.86
C GLU A 45 60.18 -27.97 -21.44
N LEU A 46 59.86 -26.87 -20.78
CA LEU A 46 59.17 -26.86 -19.49
C LEU A 46 57.68 -26.64 -19.74
N THR A 47 56.96 -27.74 -19.96
CA THR A 47 55.49 -27.69 -20.07
C THR A 47 54.88 -27.55 -18.67
N VAL A 48 54.37 -26.36 -18.37
CA VAL A 48 53.64 -26.10 -17.14
C VAL A 48 52.19 -26.60 -17.32
N ILE A 49 51.88 -27.76 -16.76
CA ILE A 49 50.51 -28.28 -16.71
C ILE A 49 49.80 -27.59 -15.53
N SER A 50 48.90 -26.67 -15.82
CA SER A 50 48.08 -25.99 -14.83
C SER A 50 46.70 -26.64 -14.74
N THR A 51 46.34 -27.18 -13.58
CA THR A 51 45.00 -27.68 -13.30
C THR A 51 44.13 -26.55 -12.75
N GLY A 52 43.12 -26.12 -13.50
CA GLY A 52 42.13 -25.14 -13.06
C GLY A 52 40.75 -25.79 -12.89
N SER A 53 40.02 -25.40 -11.84
CA SER A 53 38.60 -25.75 -11.68
C SER A 53 37.73 -24.66 -12.30
N ILE A 54 36.71 -25.04 -13.07
CA ILE A 54 35.73 -24.11 -13.60
C ILE A 54 34.63 -23.95 -12.56
N GLU A 55 34.69 -22.87 -11.79
CA GLU A 55 33.64 -22.50 -10.85
C GLU A 55 32.75 -21.37 -11.43
N PRO A 56 31.45 -21.35 -11.09
CA PRO A 56 30.56 -20.28 -11.52
C PRO A 56 31.03 -18.93 -10.97
N THR A 57 31.25 -17.95 -11.84
CA THR A 57 31.72 -16.60 -11.48
C THR A 57 30.74 -15.83 -10.57
N LYS A 58 29.47 -16.23 -10.55
CA LYS A 58 28.44 -15.72 -9.64
C LYS A 58 27.63 -16.88 -9.08
N ILE A 59 27.31 -16.80 -7.78
CA ILE A 59 26.43 -17.75 -7.10
C ILE A 59 25.15 -17.90 -7.91
N VAL A 60 24.77 -19.14 -8.20
CA VAL A 60 23.51 -19.48 -8.85
C VAL A 60 22.39 -18.93 -7.96
N ALA A 61 21.74 -17.85 -8.39
CA ALA A 61 20.66 -17.26 -7.62
C ALA A 61 19.57 -18.32 -7.41
N LYS A 62 19.27 -18.64 -6.14
CA LYS A 62 18.12 -19.51 -5.82
C LYS A 62 16.86 -18.70 -6.04
N ILE A 63 16.18 -18.97 -7.15
CA ILE A 63 14.89 -18.35 -7.46
C ILE A 63 13.83 -19.10 -6.66
N GLN A 64 13.18 -18.38 -5.74
CA GLN A 64 12.11 -18.91 -4.89
C GLN A 64 10.85 -18.07 -5.09
N SER A 65 9.70 -18.73 -5.09
CA SER A 65 8.42 -18.05 -5.04
C SER A 65 8.13 -17.62 -3.61
N THR A 66 7.55 -16.43 -3.45
CA THR A 66 7.02 -15.96 -2.16
C THR A 66 5.65 -16.58 -1.85
N ASN A 67 4.97 -17.15 -2.84
CA ASN A 67 3.63 -17.72 -2.71
C ASN A 67 3.65 -19.23 -3.03
N ALA A 68 2.84 -20.00 -2.29
CA ALA A 68 2.73 -21.45 -2.41
C ALA A 68 1.76 -21.93 -3.51
N ASN A 69 1.53 -21.11 -4.53
CA ASN A 69 0.55 -21.41 -5.58
C ASN A 69 1.05 -22.53 -6.51
N PRO A 70 0.15 -23.28 -7.15
CA PRO A 70 0.54 -24.28 -8.14
C PRO A 70 1.16 -23.62 -9.38
N ILE A 71 2.16 -24.28 -9.98
CA ILE A 71 2.79 -23.86 -11.23
C ILE A 71 1.88 -24.26 -12.40
N ILE A 72 1.57 -23.31 -13.29
CA ILE A 72 0.78 -23.53 -14.50
C ILE A 72 1.69 -23.68 -15.73
N GLU A 73 2.74 -22.85 -15.83
CA GLU A 73 3.69 -22.92 -16.95
C GLU A 73 5.12 -23.07 -16.41
N ASN A 74 5.84 -24.06 -16.93
CA ASN A 74 7.24 -24.30 -16.61
C ASN A 74 8.11 -24.14 -17.87
N ASN A 75 8.90 -23.07 -17.91
CA ASN A 75 9.84 -22.76 -18.98
C ASN A 75 11.31 -23.09 -18.61
N LEU A 76 11.53 -23.69 -17.44
CA LEU A 76 12.84 -24.15 -16.97
C LEU A 76 13.22 -25.46 -17.66
N LYS A 77 14.45 -25.51 -18.16
CA LYS A 77 15.11 -26.73 -18.63
C LYS A 77 16.55 -26.69 -18.13
N GLU A 78 17.08 -27.84 -17.77
CA GLU A 78 18.48 -27.95 -17.33
C GLU A 78 19.44 -27.50 -18.44
N GLY A 79 20.48 -26.75 -18.08
CA GLY A 79 21.45 -26.20 -19.03
C GLY A 79 20.94 -25.07 -19.93
N LYS A 80 19.68 -24.62 -19.77
CA LYS A 80 19.13 -23.51 -20.55
C LYS A 80 19.71 -22.17 -20.10
N VAL A 81 20.32 -21.44 -21.02
CA VAL A 81 20.78 -20.07 -20.79
C VAL A 81 19.57 -19.14 -20.72
N VAL A 82 19.46 -18.37 -19.63
CA VAL A 82 18.37 -17.43 -19.38
C VAL A 82 18.91 -16.02 -19.18
N LYS A 83 18.13 -15.01 -19.59
CA LYS A 83 18.47 -13.59 -19.39
C LYS A 83 17.67 -13.04 -18.22
N GLU A 84 18.14 -11.94 -17.64
CA GLU A 84 17.38 -11.17 -16.66
C GLU A 84 15.97 -10.84 -17.19
N ASN A 85 14.95 -10.89 -16.32
CA ASN A 85 13.53 -10.73 -16.65
C ASN A 85 12.91 -11.77 -17.60
N SER A 86 13.59 -12.89 -17.87
CA SER A 86 12.97 -14.01 -18.62
C SER A 86 11.93 -14.72 -17.76
N LEU A 87 10.76 -15.03 -18.33
CA LEU A 87 9.74 -15.83 -17.65
C LEU A 87 10.22 -17.28 -17.50
N LEU A 88 10.41 -17.72 -16.26
CA LEU A 88 10.85 -19.07 -15.93
C LEU A 88 9.71 -19.97 -15.49
N LEU A 89 8.90 -19.48 -14.56
CA LEU A 89 7.75 -20.17 -14.00
C LEU A 89 6.56 -19.20 -13.97
N LYS A 90 5.36 -19.71 -14.25
CA LYS A 90 4.12 -18.98 -14.05
C LYS A 90 3.27 -19.72 -13.03
N TYR A 91 2.90 -19.03 -11.97
CA TYR A 91 2.07 -19.57 -10.89
C TYR A 91 0.60 -19.22 -11.13
N ASN A 92 -0.31 -20.02 -10.58
CA ASN A 92 -1.73 -19.73 -10.59
C ASN A 92 -2.02 -18.51 -9.73
N GLY A 93 -2.40 -17.40 -10.35
CA GLY A 93 -2.78 -16.16 -9.67
C GLY A 93 -4.28 -16.02 -9.42
N THR A 94 -5.08 -17.07 -9.64
CA THR A 94 -6.55 -17.01 -9.46
C THR A 94 -6.93 -16.57 -8.03
N PRO A 95 -6.36 -17.15 -6.94
CA PRO A 95 -6.69 -16.73 -5.58
C PRO A 95 -6.38 -15.25 -5.31
N GLU A 96 -5.22 -14.77 -5.74
CA GLU A 96 -4.82 -13.36 -5.60
C GLU A 96 -5.69 -12.44 -6.45
N GLN A 97 -6.08 -12.87 -7.65
CA GLN A 97 -6.95 -12.09 -8.52
C GLN A 97 -8.36 -11.95 -7.94
N THR A 98 -8.89 -13.02 -7.33
CA THR A 98 -10.15 -12.99 -6.60
C THR A 98 -10.05 -12.05 -5.40
N GLN A 99 -9.02 -12.21 -4.54
CA GLN A 99 -8.80 -11.32 -3.39
C GLN A 99 -8.66 -9.85 -3.81
N LEU A 100 -7.92 -9.58 -4.90
CA LEU A 100 -7.77 -8.23 -5.43
C LEU A 100 -9.13 -7.68 -5.89
N SER A 101 -9.93 -8.47 -6.59
CA SER A 101 -11.26 -8.04 -7.04
C SER A 101 -12.22 -7.77 -5.88
N GLU A 102 -12.17 -8.56 -4.83
CA GLU A 102 -12.94 -8.36 -3.60
C GLU A 102 -12.50 -7.08 -2.90
N LEU A 103 -11.19 -6.87 -2.73
CA LEU A 103 -10.65 -5.66 -2.12
C LEU A 103 -10.99 -4.40 -2.93
N LEU A 104 -10.93 -4.47 -4.27
CA LEU A 104 -11.34 -3.37 -5.14
C LEU A 104 -12.83 -3.07 -5.03
N THR A 105 -13.66 -4.11 -4.91
CA THR A 105 -15.11 -3.96 -4.69
C THR A 105 -15.41 -3.32 -3.35
N GLN A 106 -14.78 -3.79 -2.27
CA GLN A 106 -14.91 -3.20 -0.93
C GLN A 106 -14.47 -1.73 -0.92
N LYS A 107 -13.33 -1.42 -1.55
CA LYS A 107 -12.84 -0.05 -1.69
C LYS A 107 -13.86 0.84 -2.39
N LYS A 108 -14.45 0.36 -3.49
CA LYS A 108 -15.49 1.09 -4.22
C LYS A 108 -16.71 1.34 -3.34
N GLN A 109 -17.22 0.32 -2.67
CA GLN A 109 -18.38 0.46 -1.77
C GLN A 109 -18.16 1.50 -0.66
N VAL A 110 -16.95 1.53 -0.07
CA VAL A 110 -16.59 2.52 0.95
C VAL A 110 -16.56 3.94 0.37
N LEU A 111 -16.01 4.12 -0.83
CA LEU A 111 -15.98 5.42 -1.50
C LEU A 111 -17.39 5.90 -1.86
N ASP A 112 -18.23 5.02 -2.40
CA ASP A 112 -19.63 5.33 -2.73
C ASP A 112 -20.42 5.71 -1.47
N LYS A 113 -20.19 4.98 -0.36
CA LYS A 113 -20.82 5.28 0.94
C LYS A 113 -20.37 6.64 1.47
N LYS A 114 -19.09 6.97 1.37
CA LYS A 114 -18.55 8.28 1.77
C LYS A 114 -19.21 9.40 0.96
N ALA A 115 -19.29 9.26 -0.36
CA ALA A 115 -19.90 10.26 -1.23
C ALA A 115 -21.39 10.48 -0.89
N GLN A 116 -22.15 9.42 -0.63
CA GLN A 116 -23.57 9.53 -0.26
C GLN A 116 -23.75 10.12 1.15
N LEU A 117 -22.84 9.84 2.10
CA LEU A 117 -22.82 10.51 3.40
C LEU A 117 -22.53 12.01 3.30
N ASP A 118 -21.60 12.40 2.42
CA ASP A 118 -21.30 13.82 2.17
C ASP A 118 -22.53 14.53 1.56
N LEU A 119 -23.33 13.84 0.72
CA LEU A 119 -24.61 14.35 0.22
C LEU A 119 -25.66 14.48 1.33
N LEU A 120 -25.73 13.51 2.25
CA LEU A 120 -26.62 13.60 3.42
C LEU A 120 -26.26 14.83 4.28
N GLN A 121 -24.98 15.03 4.56
CA GLN A 121 -24.51 16.17 5.34
C GLN A 121 -24.86 17.49 4.67
N LYS A 122 -24.67 17.59 3.35
CA LYS A 122 -25.08 18.78 2.58
C LYS A 122 -26.60 18.99 2.62
N SER A 123 -27.37 17.92 2.49
CA SER A 123 -28.84 18.00 2.52
C SER A 123 -29.34 18.51 3.87
N LEU A 124 -28.73 18.05 4.97
CA LEU A 124 -29.01 18.54 6.32
C LEU A 124 -28.58 20.01 6.51
N THR A 125 -27.45 20.42 5.93
CA THR A 125 -26.93 21.79 6.08
C THR A 125 -27.73 22.80 5.27
N ASN A 126 -28.16 22.42 4.07
CA ASN A 126 -28.94 23.28 3.17
C ASN A 126 -30.46 23.14 3.37
N GLU A 127 -30.89 22.27 4.30
CA GLU A 127 -32.29 21.95 4.57
C GLU A 127 -33.08 21.54 3.32
N LYS A 128 -32.41 20.91 2.36
CA LYS A 128 -32.97 20.54 1.06
C LYS A 128 -32.36 19.21 0.61
N ASN A 129 -33.15 18.36 -0.04
CA ASN A 129 -32.62 17.15 -0.67
C ASN A 129 -31.61 17.51 -1.78
N GLU A 130 -30.34 17.17 -1.56
CA GLU A 130 -29.21 17.35 -2.51
C GLU A 130 -28.83 16.04 -3.23
N PHE A 131 -29.59 14.96 -3.02
CA PHE A 131 -29.36 13.69 -3.71
C PHE A 131 -29.82 13.79 -5.17
N PRO A 132 -28.95 13.52 -6.15
CA PRO A 132 -29.32 13.62 -7.56
C PRO A 132 -30.17 12.44 -8.04
N THR A 133 -30.02 11.28 -7.40
CA THR A 133 -30.69 10.02 -7.72
C THR A 133 -30.88 9.20 -6.46
N THR A 134 -31.79 8.22 -6.52
CA THR A 134 -32.01 7.27 -5.43
C THR A 134 -30.72 6.62 -4.96
N ASP A 135 -30.45 6.81 -3.68
CA ASP A 135 -29.24 6.35 -3.03
C ASP A 135 -29.29 4.85 -2.75
N SER A 136 -28.14 4.18 -2.72
CA SER A 136 -28.08 2.72 -2.50
C SER A 136 -28.03 2.33 -1.02
N PHE A 137 -27.79 3.30 -0.12
CA PHE A 137 -27.60 3.06 1.30
C PHE A 137 -28.79 3.52 2.17
N GLY A 138 -29.80 4.16 1.60
CA GLY A 138 -31.01 4.64 2.29
C GLY A 138 -30.85 5.98 3.01
N TYR A 139 -29.78 6.73 2.74
CA TYR A 139 -29.54 8.05 3.29
C TYR A 139 -30.51 9.11 2.79
N GLU A 140 -30.90 9.04 1.51
CA GLU A 140 -31.92 9.94 0.98
C GLU A 140 -33.24 9.74 1.72
N LYS A 141 -33.66 8.48 1.87
CA LYS A 141 -34.87 8.12 2.60
C LYS A 141 -34.82 8.58 4.07
N SER A 142 -33.64 8.48 4.68
CA SER A 142 -33.43 8.94 6.05
C SER A 142 -33.63 10.45 6.17
N PHE A 143 -33.15 11.23 5.19
CA PHE A 143 -33.37 12.67 5.12
C PHE A 143 -34.85 13.02 4.89
N GLU A 144 -35.54 12.37 3.95
CA GLU A 144 -36.98 12.58 3.72
C GLU A 144 -37.83 12.29 4.96
N ASN A 145 -37.48 11.24 5.70
CA ASN A 145 -38.15 10.88 6.95
C ASN A 145 -37.91 11.95 8.03
N TYR A 146 -36.72 12.52 8.10
CA TYR A 146 -36.41 13.64 8.99
C TYR A 146 -37.22 14.90 8.61
N GLU A 147 -37.24 15.27 7.33
CA GLU A 147 -38.00 16.42 6.83
C GLU A 147 -39.51 16.27 7.13
N SER A 148 -40.03 15.06 6.96
CA SER A 148 -41.43 14.74 7.28
C SER A 148 -41.72 14.87 8.78
N GLN A 149 -40.78 14.49 9.65
CA GLN A 149 -40.91 14.66 11.10
C GLN A 149 -40.91 16.14 11.48
N VAL A 150 -40.01 16.93 10.91
CA VAL A 150 -39.96 18.40 11.13
C VAL A 150 -41.29 19.03 10.74
N LYS A 151 -41.81 18.76 9.53
CA LYS A 151 -43.11 19.26 9.08
C LYS A 151 -44.26 18.85 9.99
N SER A 152 -44.24 17.62 10.52
CA SER A 152 -45.27 17.15 11.45
C SER A 152 -45.24 17.88 12.79
N LEU A 153 -44.03 18.20 13.29
CA LEU A 153 -43.83 18.96 14.51
C LEU A 153 -44.26 20.41 14.32
N GLU A 154 -43.88 21.05 13.22
CA GLU A 154 -44.33 22.41 12.88
C GLU A 154 -45.85 22.50 12.79
N ALA A 155 -46.50 21.56 12.11
CA ALA A 155 -47.97 21.50 12.02
C ALA A 155 -48.62 21.32 13.40
N THR A 156 -47.99 20.54 14.29
CA THR A 156 -48.46 20.34 15.67
C THR A 156 -48.34 21.62 16.49
N ILE A 157 -47.21 22.32 16.39
CA ILE A 157 -46.97 23.60 17.06
C ILE A 157 -47.95 24.66 16.55
N GLN A 158 -48.17 24.76 15.24
CA GLN A 158 -49.13 25.71 14.66
C GLN A 158 -50.55 25.47 15.17
N LYS A 159 -51.01 24.21 15.20
CA LYS A 159 -52.32 23.86 15.77
C LYS A 159 -52.42 24.20 17.25
N SER A 160 -51.37 23.94 18.02
CA SER A 160 -51.32 24.29 19.44
C SER A 160 -51.41 25.81 19.65
N ASN A 161 -50.67 26.59 18.86
CA ASN A 161 -50.68 28.05 18.93
C ASN A 161 -52.06 28.60 18.54
N GLN A 162 -52.70 28.06 17.50
CA GLN A 162 -54.07 28.43 17.12
C GLN A 162 -55.07 28.12 18.24
N ALA A 163 -54.99 26.94 18.86
CA ALA A 163 -55.86 26.58 19.98
C ALA A 163 -55.70 27.53 21.18
N VAL A 164 -54.46 27.92 21.50
CA VAL A 164 -54.19 28.94 22.54
C VAL A 164 -54.75 30.31 22.14
N GLU A 165 -54.59 30.71 20.88
CA GLU A 165 -55.13 31.98 20.39
C GLU A 165 -56.67 32.02 20.48
N ASP A 166 -57.34 30.94 20.08
CA ASP A 166 -58.79 30.81 20.15
C ASP A 166 -59.28 30.80 21.61
N GLN A 167 -58.56 30.11 22.49
CA GLN A 167 -58.84 30.12 23.93
C GLN A 167 -58.67 31.53 24.53
N ASN A 168 -57.65 32.27 24.11
CA ASN A 168 -57.42 33.66 24.54
C ASN A 168 -58.54 34.58 24.06
N LYS A 169 -58.97 34.48 22.79
CA LYS A 169 -60.11 35.23 22.23
C LYS A 169 -61.42 34.94 22.98
N SER A 170 -61.67 33.66 23.27
CA SER A 170 -62.83 33.23 24.06
C SER A 170 -62.80 33.81 25.47
N THR A 171 -61.65 33.74 26.13
CA THR A 171 -61.46 34.28 27.49
C THR A 171 -61.62 35.80 27.53
N GLU A 172 -61.09 36.52 26.54
CA GLU A 172 -61.26 37.97 26.44
C GLU A 172 -62.73 38.35 26.19
N SER A 173 -63.44 37.59 25.35
CA SER A 173 -64.87 37.78 25.12
C SER A 173 -65.69 37.57 26.41
N GLN A 174 -65.37 36.53 27.18
CA GLN A 174 -65.99 36.27 28.48
C GLN A 174 -65.69 37.39 29.49
N LYS A 175 -64.45 37.86 29.55
CA LYS A 175 -64.04 38.97 30.41
C LYS A 175 -64.79 40.25 30.07
N GLN A 176 -64.95 40.59 28.80
CA GLN A 176 -65.75 41.74 28.36
C GLN A 176 -67.22 41.59 28.77
N ALA A 177 -67.81 40.40 28.61
CA ALA A 177 -69.18 40.14 29.06
C ALA A 177 -69.36 40.32 30.58
N ILE A 178 -68.41 39.82 31.37
CA ILE A 178 -68.40 39.99 32.84
C ILE A 178 -68.26 41.47 33.20
N GLN A 179 -67.33 42.21 32.57
CA GLN A 179 -67.16 43.64 32.79
C GLN A 179 -68.45 44.42 32.51
N ASN A 180 -69.11 44.14 31.38
CA ASN A 180 -70.39 44.74 31.02
C ASN A 180 -71.48 44.45 32.06
N GLN A 181 -71.53 43.22 32.59
CA GLN A 181 -72.49 42.82 33.63
C GLN A 181 -72.21 43.51 34.98
N VAL A 182 -70.94 43.63 35.37
CA VAL A 182 -70.51 44.34 36.58
C VAL A 182 -70.85 45.84 36.48
N GLU A 183 -70.59 46.47 35.34
CA GLU A 183 -70.98 47.86 35.11
C GLU A 183 -72.48 48.07 35.17
N HIS A 184 -73.25 47.16 34.55
CA HIS A 184 -74.70 47.19 34.61
C HIS A 184 -75.22 47.09 36.05
N SER A 185 -74.70 46.13 36.83
CA SER A 185 -75.04 45.97 38.25
C SER A 185 -74.71 47.23 39.06
N ASN A 186 -73.53 47.82 38.85
CA ASN A 186 -73.12 49.07 39.51
C ASN A 186 -74.02 50.25 39.14
N ARG A 187 -74.47 50.35 37.87
CA ARG A 187 -75.44 51.37 37.44
C ARG A 187 -76.76 51.21 38.18
N LEU A 188 -77.31 50.00 38.25
CA LEU A 188 -78.56 49.73 38.98
C LEU A 188 -78.43 50.07 40.46
N PHE A 189 -77.34 49.67 41.11
CA PHE A 189 -77.11 49.98 42.52
C PHE A 189 -77.08 51.49 42.79
N ARG A 190 -76.38 52.26 41.95
CA ARG A 190 -76.35 53.74 42.04
C ARG A 190 -77.73 54.37 41.85
N ILE A 191 -78.53 53.87 40.92
CA ILE A 191 -79.91 54.35 40.69
C ILE A 191 -80.77 54.07 41.93
N THR A 192 -80.72 52.85 42.46
CA THR A 192 -81.48 52.45 43.65
C THR A 192 -81.09 53.27 44.88
N LEU A 193 -79.80 53.54 45.09
CA LEU A 193 -79.31 54.43 46.16
C LEU A 193 -79.83 55.86 46.00
N LYS A 194 -79.74 56.45 44.80
CA LYS A 194 -80.26 57.80 44.52
C LYS A 194 -81.77 57.88 44.76
N SER A 195 -82.51 56.87 44.31
CA SER A 195 -83.95 56.72 44.57
C SER A 195 -84.23 56.71 46.07
N LYS A 196 -83.59 55.81 46.82
CA LYS A 196 -83.79 55.66 48.28
C LYS A 196 -83.43 56.92 49.07
N MET A 197 -82.38 57.65 48.65
CA MET A 197 -82.03 58.95 49.24
C MET A 197 -83.08 60.02 48.94
N ARG A 198 -83.60 60.10 47.71
CA ARG A 198 -84.71 61.01 47.37
C ARG A 198 -85.95 60.75 48.22
N TYR A 199 -86.35 59.49 48.38
CA TYR A 199 -87.50 59.14 49.23
C TYR A 199 -87.26 59.47 50.70
N ARG A 200 -86.04 59.28 51.23
CA ARG A 200 -85.70 59.68 52.61
C ARG A 200 -85.78 61.19 52.83
N VAL A 201 -85.31 62.00 51.87
CA VAL A 201 -85.36 63.47 51.97
C VAL A 201 -86.80 64.00 51.99
N VAL A 202 -87.70 63.38 51.21
CA VAL A 202 -89.14 63.73 51.17
C VAL A 202 -89.84 63.41 52.49
N TRP A 203 -89.50 62.30 53.15
CA TRP A 203 -90.05 61.93 54.46
C TRP A 203 -89.50 62.74 55.63
N SER A 204 -88.31 63.35 55.50
CA SER A 204 -87.76 64.27 56.52
C SER A 204 -88.30 65.70 56.45
N PHE A 205 -89.10 66.04 55.42
CA PHE A 205 -89.73 67.36 55.27
C PHE A 205 -91.23 67.39 55.62
N THR A 206 -91.78 66.27 56.12
CA THR A 206 -93.21 66.10 56.47
C THR A 206 -93.45 65.84 57.96
N ARG A 207 -92.58 66.37 58.83
CA ARG A 207 -92.83 66.51 60.27
C ARG A 207 -92.64 67.96 60.70
#